data_AF-A0A2H0RXW1-F1
#
_entry.id   AF-A0A2H0RXW1-F1
#
_cell.length_a   1.000
_cell.length_b   1.000
_cell.length_c   1.000
_cell.angle_alpha   90.00
_cell.angle_beta   90.00
_cell.angle_gamma   90.00
#
_symmetry.space_group_name_H-M   'P 1'
#
loop_
_entity.id
_entity.type
_entity.pdbx_description
1 polymer ?
#
loop_
_entity_poly.entity_id
_entity_poly.type
_entity_poly.pdbx_seq_one_letter_code
_entity_poly.pdbx_strand_id
1 'polypeptide(L)'
;MKHLNIFCISLLAFLGLMRASQAQAMVEIKKYNAGTELTGSVSPCLEMPEWQDRIECFSNLCEPSYACAEVLVLEATQYHGPVAGLRTLDDLLVEPNIFSMATDGHEFAHIVGRTQAKVKGVNGDSFLECPDDYLYGCPHGFFEQALGDSEGDTVSVSTQICEGVETHPVQRSRFYCYHGVGHGILMAKQNDIYETVRLCDGLPYPNAMRGCWQGAFMENINAAITGQDRESVFSDKDPLRPCNNFPVKKQWECYENHSAYLMKFFDNDIVQSARSCLKAHKDTMPACILSLAQFATNPGWQEVILGKNPEFGGQGSFLKNAVHICNQFPKETQHQCHMSAMNNALNYDQYGQAVGYCSLLPEENQLQRDCFQRLGNELIWRGKSAEEVAELCIGTPDKYVANCTTYGEVKVFAPPKLADDEFAWIDDGKHLDLESDEGEKKGILVSIKKILLWPFGIFKKSDDTKSPLTQTETTVVTDASKQSFVSTQVIRLQNKQFVPNEVTINVGETVTWVNDGEDFFWPASDVHPTHELLSAFDAKKPLKPEKAYSYTFTKPGSWTFHDHLNPASIGVVHVK
;
A
#
# COMPACT_ATOMS: atom_id res chain seq x y z
N MET A 1 -26.01 -75.37 39.29
CA MET A 1 -24.53 -75.26 39.25
C MET A 1 -24.03 -76.24 38.20
N LYS A 2 -23.38 -75.85 37.09
CA LYS A 2 -22.90 -74.55 36.56
C LYS A 2 -23.50 -74.40 35.13
N HIS A 3 -23.90 -73.25 34.57
CA HIS A 3 -23.17 -72.00 34.25
C HIS A 3 -21.90 -72.25 33.41
N LEU A 4 -21.62 -71.57 32.29
CA LEU A 4 -22.36 -70.63 31.42
C LEU A 4 -21.60 -70.55 30.04
N ASN A 5 -21.97 -69.66 29.12
CA ASN A 5 -21.15 -69.17 27.98
C ASN A 5 -20.85 -70.10 26.78
N ILE A 6 -21.87 -70.58 26.04
CA ILE A 6 -21.70 -70.94 24.60
C ILE A 6 -22.91 -70.45 23.77
N PHE A 7 -23.18 -69.14 23.74
CA PHE A 7 -24.27 -68.57 22.92
C PHE A 7 -24.02 -67.15 22.36
N CYS A 8 -22.77 -66.65 22.38
CA CYS A 8 -22.44 -65.28 21.94
C CYS A 8 -21.52 -65.17 20.72
N ILE A 9 -21.23 -66.27 20.00
CA ILE A 9 -20.23 -66.28 18.91
C ILE A 9 -20.89 -66.31 17.51
N SER A 10 -22.10 -66.87 17.37
CA SER A 10 -22.77 -67.06 16.08
C SER A 10 -23.52 -65.83 15.53
N LEU A 11 -23.73 -64.78 16.33
CA LEU A 11 -24.47 -63.57 15.89
C LEU A 11 -23.55 -62.42 15.43
N LEU A 12 -22.29 -62.39 15.86
CA LEU A 12 -21.35 -61.33 15.50
C LEU A 12 -20.79 -61.46 14.07
N ALA A 13 -20.74 -62.68 13.53
CA ALA A 13 -20.23 -62.93 12.17
C ALA A 13 -21.10 -62.31 11.06
N PHE A 14 -22.41 -62.17 11.27
CA PHE A 14 -23.33 -61.56 10.29
C PHE A 14 -23.43 -60.04 10.40
N LEU A 15 -23.10 -59.46 11.55
CA LEU A 15 -23.03 -58.00 11.74
C LEU A 15 -21.66 -57.41 11.37
N GLY A 16 -20.62 -58.25 11.23
CA GLY A 16 -19.27 -57.83 10.84
C GLY A 16 -19.06 -57.56 9.34
N LEU A 17 -19.99 -57.97 8.47
CA LEU A 17 -19.83 -57.88 7.00
C LEU A 17 -20.75 -56.86 6.30
N MET A 18 -21.47 -56.03 7.07
CA MET A 18 -22.22 -54.86 6.57
C MET A 18 -21.71 -53.53 7.15
N ARG A 19 -20.39 -53.44 7.38
CA ARG A 19 -19.68 -52.17 7.72
C ARG A 19 -18.40 -51.99 6.89
N ALA A 20 -18.48 -52.33 5.61
CA ALA A 20 -17.39 -52.18 4.65
C ALA A 20 -17.91 -51.78 3.24
N SER A 21 -18.95 -50.93 3.19
CA SER A 21 -19.48 -50.40 1.94
C SER A 21 -20.00 -48.97 2.14
N GLN A 22 -19.38 -48.03 1.42
CA GLN A 22 -19.96 -46.73 1.06
C GLN A 22 -20.59 -45.91 2.20
N ALA A 23 -19.75 -45.51 3.15
CA ALA A 23 -19.79 -44.11 3.58
C ALA A 23 -19.13 -43.25 2.49
N GLN A 24 -19.72 -43.23 1.29
CA GLN A 24 -19.47 -42.11 0.37
C GLN A 24 -20.11 -40.91 1.05
N ALA A 25 -19.28 -39.99 1.54
CA ALA A 25 -19.74 -38.62 1.76
C ALA A 25 -20.38 -38.18 0.45
N MET A 26 -21.65 -37.78 0.49
CA MET A 26 -22.28 -37.24 -0.71
C MET A 26 -21.60 -35.91 -1.00
N VAL A 27 -20.71 -35.95 -1.99
CA VAL A 27 -20.17 -34.74 -2.62
C VAL A 27 -21.36 -33.88 -3.00
N GLU A 28 -21.47 -32.72 -2.37
CA GLU A 28 -22.54 -31.76 -2.65
C GLU A 28 -22.19 -31.07 -3.97
N ILE A 29 -22.62 -31.68 -5.08
CA ILE A 29 -22.34 -31.18 -6.43
C ILE A 29 -23.05 -29.84 -6.62
N LYS A 30 -22.31 -28.75 -6.47
CA LYS A 30 -22.81 -27.40 -6.74
C LYS A 30 -22.76 -27.15 -8.26
N LYS A 31 -23.94 -27.05 -8.86
CA LYS A 31 -24.13 -26.61 -10.26
C LYS A 31 -24.17 -25.09 -10.31
N TYR A 32 -23.37 -24.50 -11.19
CA TYR A 32 -23.39 -23.07 -11.47
C TYR A 32 -23.87 -22.80 -12.91
N ASN A 33 -23.90 -21.54 -13.32
CA ASN A 33 -24.29 -21.16 -14.68
C ASN A 33 -23.35 -21.78 -15.73
N ALA A 34 -23.81 -21.84 -16.98
CA ALA A 34 -23.19 -22.58 -18.09
C ALA A 34 -23.04 -24.11 -17.90
N GLY A 35 -23.33 -24.67 -16.73
CA GLY A 35 -23.40 -26.11 -16.47
C GLY A 35 -22.14 -26.73 -15.84
N THR A 36 -21.17 -25.91 -15.44
CA THR A 36 -20.02 -26.36 -14.64
C THR A 36 -20.49 -26.89 -13.28
N GLU A 37 -19.87 -27.99 -12.85
CA GLU A 37 -20.13 -28.65 -11.56
C GLU A 37 -18.86 -28.68 -10.72
N LEU A 38 -18.93 -28.19 -9.47
CA LEU A 38 -17.89 -28.44 -8.48
C LEU A 38 -18.14 -29.77 -7.76
N THR A 39 -17.10 -30.60 -7.67
CA THR A 39 -17.10 -31.87 -6.94
C THR A 39 -16.65 -31.72 -5.47
N GLY A 40 -16.79 -30.52 -4.91
CA GLY A 40 -16.43 -30.18 -3.55
C GLY A 40 -16.63 -28.69 -3.28
N SER A 41 -15.93 -28.17 -2.28
CA SER A 41 -15.81 -26.72 -2.03
C SER A 41 -14.36 -26.29 -2.13
N VAL A 42 -14.09 -25.07 -2.60
CA VAL A 42 -12.75 -24.44 -2.60
C VAL A 42 -12.12 -24.27 -1.22
N SER A 43 -12.94 -24.30 -0.16
CA SER A 43 -12.52 -23.96 1.21
C SER A 43 -11.23 -24.67 1.69
N PRO A 44 -11.06 -26.00 1.52
CA PRO A 44 -9.83 -26.69 1.93
C PRO A 44 -8.63 -26.38 1.04
N CYS A 45 -8.83 -25.92 -0.21
CA CYS A 45 -7.75 -25.44 -1.06
C CYS A 45 -7.24 -24.07 -0.57
N LEU A 46 -8.13 -23.15 -0.20
CA LEU A 46 -7.75 -21.80 0.27
C LEU A 46 -6.88 -21.81 1.55
N GLU A 47 -7.01 -22.86 2.37
CA GLU A 47 -6.19 -23.11 3.56
C GLU A 47 -4.75 -23.58 3.25
N MET A 48 -4.46 -24.06 2.03
CA MET A 48 -3.14 -24.57 1.66
C MET A 48 -2.12 -23.43 1.49
N PRO A 49 -0.88 -23.58 2.00
CA PRO A 49 0.09 -22.47 2.04
C PRO A 49 0.74 -22.19 0.69
N GLU A 50 1.19 -23.21 -0.03
CA GLU A 50 1.88 -23.05 -1.31
C GLU A 50 0.85 -23.02 -2.46
N TRP A 51 1.10 -22.22 -3.51
CA TRP A 51 0.12 -21.99 -4.59
C TRP A 51 -0.03 -23.21 -5.52
N GLN A 52 1.01 -24.03 -5.64
CA GLN A 52 0.99 -25.27 -6.43
C GLN A 52 0.00 -26.28 -5.84
N ASP A 53 -0.01 -26.43 -4.51
CA ASP A 53 -0.97 -27.28 -3.78
C ASP A 53 -2.40 -26.80 -4.03
N ARG A 54 -2.63 -25.48 -4.04
CA ARG A 54 -3.93 -24.87 -4.37
C ARG A 54 -4.37 -25.17 -5.79
N ILE A 55 -3.47 -25.03 -6.76
CA ILE A 55 -3.75 -25.31 -8.18
C ILE A 55 -4.02 -26.80 -8.42
N GLU A 56 -3.30 -27.72 -7.77
CA GLU A 56 -3.64 -29.15 -7.81
C GLU A 56 -5.01 -29.41 -7.16
N CYS A 57 -5.29 -28.81 -6.01
CA CYS A 57 -6.58 -28.93 -5.32
C CYS A 57 -7.75 -28.43 -6.19
N PHE A 58 -7.63 -27.23 -6.77
CA PHE A 58 -8.62 -26.65 -7.69
C PHE A 58 -8.83 -27.51 -8.95
N SER A 59 -7.74 -28.05 -9.53
CA SER A 59 -7.80 -28.92 -10.72
C SER A 59 -8.49 -30.27 -10.46
N ASN A 60 -8.67 -30.65 -9.19
CA ASN A 60 -9.46 -31.82 -8.79
C ASN A 60 -10.93 -31.50 -8.48
N LEU A 61 -11.32 -30.23 -8.36
CA LEU A 61 -12.71 -29.83 -8.07
C LEU A 61 -13.60 -29.75 -9.32
N CYS A 62 -13.07 -29.27 -10.44
CA CYS A 62 -13.74 -29.26 -11.76
C CYS A 62 -12.73 -29.48 -12.89
N GLU A 63 -13.22 -29.84 -14.09
CA GLU A 63 -12.37 -30.05 -15.27
C GLU A 63 -11.68 -28.73 -15.68
N PRO A 64 -10.33 -28.65 -15.65
CA PRO A 64 -9.60 -27.39 -15.84
C PRO A 64 -9.94 -26.69 -17.16
N SER A 65 -10.55 -25.51 -17.02
CA SER A 65 -11.15 -24.75 -18.11
C SER A 65 -11.52 -23.35 -17.62
N TYR A 66 -11.78 -22.43 -18.56
CA TYR A 66 -12.17 -21.05 -18.25
C TYR A 66 -13.45 -21.01 -17.37
N ALA A 67 -14.42 -21.87 -17.67
CA ALA A 67 -15.66 -21.98 -16.92
C ALA A 67 -15.51 -22.69 -15.55
N CYS A 68 -14.44 -23.47 -15.35
CA CYS A 68 -14.05 -24.00 -14.05
C CYS A 68 -13.39 -22.89 -13.21
N ALA A 69 -12.46 -22.10 -13.79
CA ALA A 69 -11.88 -20.93 -13.15
C ALA A 69 -12.92 -19.90 -12.68
N GLU A 70 -13.91 -19.57 -13.53
CA GLU A 70 -14.99 -18.63 -13.20
C GLU A 70 -15.74 -19.08 -11.94
N VAL A 71 -16.04 -20.37 -11.86
CA VAL A 71 -16.80 -20.97 -10.76
C VAL A 71 -15.96 -21.11 -9.48
N LEU A 72 -14.66 -21.36 -9.59
CA LEU A 72 -13.73 -21.37 -8.44
C LEU A 72 -13.63 -19.98 -7.80
N VAL A 73 -13.44 -18.93 -8.61
CA VAL A 73 -13.40 -17.52 -8.15
C VAL A 73 -14.76 -17.09 -7.56
N LEU A 74 -15.87 -17.53 -8.16
CA LEU A 74 -17.22 -17.27 -7.66
C LEU A 74 -17.47 -17.96 -6.30
N GLU A 75 -17.14 -19.24 -6.13
CA GLU A 75 -17.31 -19.91 -4.82
C GLU A 75 -16.39 -19.28 -3.76
N ALA A 76 -15.13 -19.01 -4.09
CA ALA A 76 -14.20 -18.36 -3.18
C ALA A 76 -14.75 -17.01 -2.69
N THR A 77 -15.28 -16.19 -3.60
CA THR A 77 -15.96 -14.94 -3.24
C THR A 77 -17.21 -15.17 -2.39
N GLN A 78 -18.08 -16.10 -2.79
CA GLN A 78 -19.38 -16.32 -2.15
C GLN A 78 -19.27 -16.78 -0.68
N TYR A 79 -18.23 -17.54 -0.34
CA TYR A 79 -18.09 -18.13 1.00
C TYR A 79 -16.96 -17.52 1.84
N HIS A 80 -15.95 -16.89 1.22
CA HIS A 80 -14.77 -16.34 1.90
C HIS A 80 -14.50 -14.85 1.60
N GLY A 81 -15.36 -14.20 0.81
CA GLY A 81 -15.29 -12.77 0.52
C GLY A 81 -14.35 -12.41 -0.66
N PRO A 82 -14.38 -11.15 -1.10
CA PRO A 82 -13.75 -10.71 -2.34
C PRO A 82 -12.22 -10.89 -2.37
N VAL A 83 -11.54 -10.70 -1.23
CA VAL A 83 -10.10 -10.97 -1.08
C VAL A 83 -9.75 -12.43 -1.39
N ALA A 84 -10.60 -13.39 -0.99
CA ALA A 84 -10.39 -14.80 -1.32
C ALA A 84 -10.71 -15.11 -2.78
N GLY A 85 -11.69 -14.40 -3.37
CA GLY A 85 -11.98 -14.45 -4.81
C GLY A 85 -10.80 -14.03 -5.66
N LEU A 86 -10.20 -12.87 -5.36
CA LEU A 86 -9.03 -12.36 -6.09
C LEU A 86 -7.76 -13.18 -5.80
N ARG A 87 -7.52 -13.64 -4.57
CA ARG A 87 -6.43 -14.60 -4.30
C ARG A 87 -6.56 -15.91 -5.10
N THR A 88 -7.79 -16.35 -5.36
CA THR A 88 -8.04 -17.52 -6.24
C THR A 88 -7.71 -17.19 -7.69
N LEU A 89 -8.02 -15.98 -8.16
CA LEU A 89 -7.65 -15.48 -9.48
C LEU A 89 -6.13 -15.35 -9.64
N ASP A 90 -5.42 -14.84 -8.62
CA ASP A 90 -3.95 -14.76 -8.58
C ASP A 90 -3.33 -16.13 -8.87
N ASP A 91 -3.73 -17.16 -8.09
CA ASP A 91 -3.23 -18.53 -8.22
C ASP A 91 -3.45 -19.09 -9.64
N LEU A 92 -4.66 -18.90 -10.19
CA LEU A 92 -5.06 -19.39 -11.51
C LEU A 92 -4.28 -18.71 -12.65
N LEU A 93 -3.82 -17.47 -12.45
CA LEU A 93 -3.01 -16.71 -13.40
C LEU A 93 -1.50 -16.94 -13.27
N VAL A 94 -1.01 -17.69 -12.26
CA VAL A 94 0.39 -18.15 -12.23
C VAL A 94 0.65 -19.22 -13.29
N GLU A 95 -0.30 -20.13 -13.50
CA GLU A 95 -0.24 -21.21 -14.51
C GLU A 95 -1.46 -21.17 -15.45
N PRO A 96 -1.65 -20.08 -16.23
CA PRO A 96 -2.88 -19.81 -16.97
C PRO A 96 -3.21 -20.86 -18.04
N ASN A 97 -2.20 -21.63 -18.47
CA ASN A 97 -2.37 -22.73 -19.42
C ASN A 97 -3.23 -23.87 -18.85
N ILE A 98 -3.25 -24.09 -17.53
CA ILE A 98 -4.00 -25.19 -16.89
C ILE A 98 -5.51 -24.94 -17.05
N PHE A 99 -5.95 -23.71 -16.77
CA PHE A 99 -7.36 -23.33 -16.86
C PHE A 99 -7.74 -22.62 -18.18
N SER A 100 -6.83 -22.60 -19.17
CA SER A 100 -7.02 -21.92 -20.46
C SER A 100 -7.33 -20.42 -20.34
N MET A 101 -6.73 -19.74 -19.36
CA MET A 101 -6.97 -18.32 -19.04
C MET A 101 -6.07 -17.40 -19.88
N ALA A 102 -6.49 -17.13 -21.12
CA ALA A 102 -5.87 -16.12 -21.98
C ALA A 102 -6.42 -14.70 -21.68
N THR A 103 -6.27 -14.25 -20.43
CA THR A 103 -6.81 -12.97 -19.90
C THR A 103 -5.84 -12.37 -18.89
N ASP A 104 -5.97 -11.06 -18.63
CA ASP A 104 -5.31 -10.34 -17.53
C ASP A 104 -6.03 -10.52 -16.18
N GLY A 105 -7.25 -11.07 -16.16
CA GLY A 105 -8.07 -11.26 -14.97
C GLY A 105 -9.12 -10.18 -14.70
N HIS A 106 -9.15 -9.06 -15.46
CA HIS A 106 -10.07 -7.95 -15.20
C HIS A 106 -11.55 -8.37 -15.17
N GLU A 107 -11.98 -9.14 -16.18
CA GLU A 107 -13.33 -9.70 -16.29
C GLU A 107 -13.70 -10.63 -15.12
N PHE A 108 -12.71 -11.32 -14.52
CA PHE A 108 -12.92 -12.17 -13.35
C PHE A 108 -13.06 -11.36 -12.07
N ALA A 109 -12.31 -10.26 -11.92
CA ALA A 109 -12.49 -9.34 -10.80
C ALA A 109 -13.90 -8.71 -10.80
N HIS A 110 -14.52 -8.49 -11.96
CA HIS A 110 -15.94 -8.12 -12.01
C HIS A 110 -16.86 -9.22 -11.47
N ILE A 111 -16.54 -10.51 -11.68
CA ILE A 111 -17.32 -11.63 -11.11
C ILE A 111 -17.24 -11.59 -9.58
N VAL A 112 -16.07 -11.26 -9.02
CA VAL A 112 -15.90 -11.01 -7.58
C VAL A 112 -16.81 -9.88 -7.12
N GLY A 113 -16.75 -8.70 -7.74
CA GLY A 113 -17.59 -7.55 -7.38
C GLY A 113 -19.09 -7.82 -7.46
N ARG A 114 -19.55 -8.41 -8.57
CA ARG A 114 -20.96 -8.80 -8.79
C ARG A 114 -21.43 -9.85 -7.79
N THR A 115 -20.54 -10.71 -7.30
CA THR A 115 -20.86 -11.75 -6.29
C THR A 115 -20.90 -11.15 -4.89
N GLN A 116 -19.95 -10.28 -4.54
CA GLN A 116 -19.94 -9.54 -3.27
C GLN A 116 -21.25 -8.76 -3.08
N ALA A 117 -21.65 -7.96 -4.07
CA ALA A 117 -22.91 -7.20 -4.06
C ALA A 117 -24.16 -8.08 -3.84
N LYS A 118 -24.19 -9.31 -4.37
CA LYS A 118 -25.29 -10.28 -4.18
C LYS A 118 -25.31 -10.93 -2.81
N VAL A 119 -24.14 -11.21 -2.23
CA VAL A 119 -23.98 -12.02 -1.01
C VAL A 119 -24.01 -11.15 0.25
N LYS A 120 -23.31 -10.02 0.24
CA LYS A 120 -23.25 -9.05 1.35
C LYS A 120 -24.26 -7.90 1.19
N GLY A 121 -24.85 -7.75 0.01
CA GLY A 121 -25.83 -6.71 -0.31
C GLY A 121 -25.19 -5.42 -0.82
N VAL A 122 -25.99 -4.61 -1.52
CA VAL A 122 -25.60 -3.34 -2.13
C VAL A 122 -25.59 -2.23 -1.05
N ASN A 123 -24.45 -2.06 -0.38
CA ASN A 123 -24.20 -1.03 0.64
C ASN A 123 -22.70 -0.63 0.68
N GLY A 124 -22.40 0.50 1.32
CA GLY A 124 -21.06 1.09 1.30
C GLY A 124 -19.97 0.26 1.98
N ASP A 125 -20.21 -0.32 3.15
CA ASP A 125 -19.20 -1.15 3.82
C ASP A 125 -18.97 -2.49 3.09
N SER A 126 -20.00 -3.04 2.44
CA SER A 126 -19.90 -4.18 1.52
C SER A 126 -19.08 -3.86 0.26
N PHE A 127 -19.17 -2.63 -0.26
CA PHE A 127 -18.28 -2.14 -1.32
C PHE A 127 -16.83 -2.05 -0.84
N LEU A 128 -16.58 -1.54 0.37
CA LEU A 128 -15.23 -1.34 0.92
C LEU A 128 -14.49 -2.64 1.27
N GLU A 129 -15.13 -3.80 1.19
CA GLU A 129 -14.43 -5.10 1.21
C GLU A 129 -13.76 -5.44 -0.14
N CYS A 130 -14.16 -4.83 -1.26
CA CYS A 130 -13.53 -5.06 -2.57
C CYS A 130 -12.09 -4.50 -2.62
N PRO A 131 -11.10 -5.30 -3.03
CA PRO A 131 -9.78 -4.79 -3.40
C PRO A 131 -9.77 -4.09 -4.78
N ASP A 132 -8.81 -3.18 -4.96
CA ASP A 132 -8.61 -2.37 -6.17
C ASP A 132 -7.77 -3.08 -7.26
N ASP A 133 -7.32 -4.31 -6.99
CA ASP A 133 -6.54 -5.12 -7.93
C ASP A 133 -7.29 -5.37 -9.25
N TYR A 134 -6.54 -5.81 -10.27
CA TYR A 134 -7.07 -6.07 -11.62
C TYR A 134 -7.79 -4.86 -12.23
N LEU A 135 -7.18 -3.67 -12.12
CA LEU A 135 -7.73 -2.39 -12.59
C LEU A 135 -9.14 -2.13 -12.02
N TYR A 136 -9.26 -2.13 -10.69
CA TYR A 136 -10.52 -1.83 -9.99
C TYR A 136 -11.69 -2.77 -10.36
N GLY A 137 -11.41 -3.99 -10.83
CA GLY A 137 -12.44 -4.87 -11.36
C GLY A 137 -13.50 -5.30 -10.32
N CYS A 138 -13.13 -5.42 -9.04
CA CYS A 138 -14.11 -5.68 -7.97
C CYS A 138 -15.02 -4.46 -7.74
N PRO A 139 -14.50 -3.22 -7.58
CA PRO A 139 -15.30 -1.99 -7.63
C PRO A 139 -16.22 -1.88 -8.86
N HIS A 140 -15.73 -2.22 -10.07
CA HIS A 140 -16.52 -2.21 -11.31
C HIS A 140 -17.72 -3.14 -11.19
N GLY A 141 -17.47 -4.44 -10.94
CA GLY A 141 -18.53 -5.46 -10.83
C GLY A 141 -19.52 -5.20 -9.70
N PHE A 142 -19.08 -4.57 -8.59
CA PHE A 142 -19.99 -4.18 -7.53
C PHE A 142 -21.00 -3.13 -8.02
N PHE A 143 -20.54 -2.09 -8.72
CA PHE A 143 -21.41 -1.05 -9.23
C PHE A 143 -22.21 -1.45 -10.48
N GLU A 144 -21.71 -2.37 -11.31
CA GLU A 144 -22.53 -3.02 -12.34
C GLU A 144 -23.76 -3.70 -11.73
N GLN A 145 -23.58 -4.47 -10.65
CA GLN A 145 -24.68 -5.15 -9.97
C GLN A 145 -25.61 -4.14 -9.28
N ALA A 146 -25.04 -3.16 -8.57
CA ALA A 146 -25.80 -2.15 -7.85
C ALA A 146 -26.69 -1.29 -8.77
N LEU A 147 -26.17 -0.88 -9.93
CA LEU A 147 -26.87 -0.05 -10.91
C LEU A 147 -27.74 -0.89 -11.87
N GLY A 148 -27.42 -2.17 -12.07
CA GLY A 148 -28.20 -3.09 -12.90
C GLY A 148 -29.47 -3.61 -12.22
N ASP A 149 -29.46 -3.81 -10.90
CA ASP A 149 -30.62 -4.26 -10.12
C ASP A 149 -31.55 -3.11 -9.69
N SER A 150 -31.12 -1.85 -9.78
CA SER A 150 -31.83 -0.70 -9.20
C SER A 150 -32.90 -0.09 -10.12
N GLU A 151 -34.10 0.15 -9.58
CA GLU A 151 -35.15 0.98 -10.23
C GLU A 151 -34.90 2.49 -10.08
N GLY A 152 -33.93 2.90 -9.28
CA GLY A 152 -33.58 4.31 -9.02
C GLY A 152 -32.65 4.91 -10.08
N ASP A 153 -32.48 6.23 -10.06
CA ASP A 153 -31.43 6.87 -10.85
C ASP A 153 -30.05 6.65 -10.24
N THR A 154 -29.02 6.68 -11.09
CA THR A 154 -27.62 6.43 -10.73
C THR A 154 -27.13 7.31 -9.57
N VAL A 155 -27.51 8.59 -9.52
CA VAL A 155 -27.03 9.52 -8.49
C VAL A 155 -27.67 9.18 -7.14
N SER A 156 -28.98 8.91 -7.11
CA SER A 156 -29.67 8.49 -5.89
C SER A 156 -29.14 7.16 -5.35
N VAL A 157 -28.90 6.18 -6.22
CA VAL A 157 -28.41 4.84 -5.83
C VAL A 157 -26.98 4.91 -5.29
N SER A 158 -26.07 5.57 -6.00
CA SER A 158 -24.68 5.77 -5.53
C SER A 158 -24.61 6.56 -4.23
N THR A 159 -25.46 7.58 -4.06
CA THR A 159 -25.57 8.33 -2.80
C THR A 159 -26.04 7.45 -1.65
N GLN A 160 -27.09 6.64 -1.85
CA GLN A 160 -27.59 5.73 -0.81
C GLN A 160 -26.54 4.70 -0.37
N ILE A 161 -25.73 4.19 -1.31
CA ILE A 161 -24.64 3.25 -1.03
C ILE A 161 -23.54 3.92 -0.21
N CYS A 162 -23.01 5.04 -0.68
CA CYS A 162 -21.83 5.66 -0.08
C CYS A 162 -22.12 6.45 1.20
N GLU A 163 -23.31 7.04 1.35
CA GLU A 163 -23.71 7.61 2.64
C GLU A 163 -23.91 6.53 3.73
N GLY A 164 -24.14 5.28 3.33
CA GLY A 164 -24.23 4.13 4.23
C GLY A 164 -22.89 3.56 4.72
N VAL A 165 -21.76 4.18 4.41
CA VAL A 165 -20.44 3.80 4.95
C VAL A 165 -20.29 4.23 6.41
N GLU A 166 -20.08 3.26 7.31
CA GLU A 166 -19.70 3.51 8.71
C GLU A 166 -18.20 3.24 8.99
N THR A 167 -17.48 2.60 8.05
CA THR A 167 -16.04 2.28 8.19
C THR A 167 -15.17 3.52 8.44
N HIS A 168 -14.46 3.57 9.56
CA HIS A 168 -13.59 4.68 9.93
C HIS A 168 -12.22 4.64 9.21
N PRO A 169 -11.62 5.81 8.83
CA PRO A 169 -12.15 7.17 8.99
C PRO A 169 -13.17 7.54 7.91
N VAL A 170 -14.43 7.72 8.32
CA VAL A 170 -15.62 7.73 7.46
C VAL A 170 -15.51 8.61 6.22
N GLN A 171 -15.01 9.84 6.33
CA GLN A 171 -14.94 10.75 5.18
C GLN A 171 -13.95 10.30 4.08
N ARG A 172 -12.88 9.57 4.46
CA ARG A 172 -11.94 8.96 3.50
C ARG A 172 -12.54 7.72 2.86
N SER A 173 -13.17 6.86 3.67
CA SER A 173 -13.89 5.66 3.21
C SER A 173 -15.02 6.01 2.22
N ARG A 174 -15.79 7.07 2.53
CA ARG A 174 -16.80 7.63 1.62
C ARG A 174 -16.21 8.18 0.33
N PHE A 175 -15.07 8.89 0.39
CA PHE A 175 -14.39 9.37 -0.81
C PHE A 175 -14.02 8.20 -1.74
N TYR A 176 -13.46 7.10 -1.22
CA TYR A 176 -13.17 5.90 -2.02
C TYR A 176 -14.42 5.18 -2.53
N CYS A 177 -15.53 5.18 -1.77
CA CYS A 177 -16.82 4.70 -2.30
C CYS A 177 -17.28 5.53 -3.51
N TYR A 178 -17.25 6.87 -3.40
CA TYR A 178 -17.56 7.74 -4.55
C TYR A 178 -16.51 7.66 -5.67
N HIS A 179 -15.26 7.29 -5.39
CA HIS A 179 -14.26 6.96 -6.39
C HIS A 179 -14.70 5.74 -7.21
N GLY A 180 -15.06 4.63 -6.56
CA GLY A 180 -15.62 3.43 -7.20
C GLY A 180 -16.88 3.69 -8.02
N VAL A 181 -17.76 4.60 -7.57
CA VAL A 181 -18.90 5.09 -8.37
C VAL A 181 -18.44 5.66 -9.71
N GLY A 182 -17.34 6.43 -9.73
CA GLY A 182 -16.76 6.98 -10.95
C GLY A 182 -16.41 5.93 -12.01
N HIS A 183 -15.74 4.85 -11.61
CA HIS A 183 -15.44 3.71 -12.50
C HIS A 183 -16.71 3.02 -12.99
N GLY A 184 -17.61 2.66 -12.05
CA GLY A 184 -18.84 1.92 -12.37
C GLY A 184 -19.78 2.68 -13.31
N ILE A 185 -19.88 4.01 -13.17
CA ILE A 185 -20.63 4.85 -14.11
C ILE A 185 -19.94 4.88 -15.47
N LEU A 186 -18.60 5.03 -15.55
CA LEU A 186 -17.91 5.10 -16.84
C LEU A 186 -18.13 3.83 -17.69
N MET A 187 -17.98 2.66 -17.05
CA MET A 187 -18.25 1.36 -17.68
C MET A 187 -19.72 1.26 -18.12
N ALA A 188 -20.66 1.59 -17.23
CA ALA A 188 -22.09 1.62 -17.55
C ALA A 188 -22.50 2.68 -18.60
N LYS A 189 -21.59 3.61 -18.96
CA LYS A 189 -21.76 4.59 -20.04
C LYS A 189 -20.83 4.36 -21.24
N GLN A 190 -20.22 3.17 -21.37
CA GLN A 190 -19.41 2.77 -22.53
C GLN A 190 -18.29 3.79 -22.82
N ASN A 191 -17.53 4.13 -21.77
CA ASN A 191 -16.42 5.08 -21.80
C ASN A 191 -16.81 6.50 -22.27
N ASP A 192 -18.07 6.92 -22.06
CA ASP A 192 -18.50 8.32 -22.18
C ASP A 192 -18.10 9.13 -20.93
N ILE A 193 -16.87 9.62 -20.91
CA ILE A 193 -16.36 10.45 -19.81
C ILE A 193 -17.14 11.77 -19.65
N TYR A 194 -17.74 12.30 -20.72
CA TYR A 194 -18.50 13.56 -20.66
C TYR A 194 -19.87 13.36 -19.98
N GLU A 195 -20.59 12.29 -20.34
CA GLU A 195 -21.82 11.89 -19.65
C GLU A 195 -21.56 11.44 -18.21
N THR A 196 -20.47 10.70 -17.98
CA THR A 196 -20.06 10.23 -16.63
C THR A 196 -19.79 11.40 -15.69
N VAL A 197 -18.96 12.37 -16.11
CA VAL A 197 -18.70 13.59 -15.34
C VAL A 197 -19.97 14.42 -15.11
N ARG A 198 -20.92 14.42 -16.05
CA ARG A 198 -22.24 15.06 -15.91
C ARG A 198 -23.15 14.34 -14.90
N LEU A 199 -22.94 13.06 -14.65
CA LEU A 199 -23.63 12.30 -13.58
C LEU A 199 -22.97 12.52 -12.22
N CYS A 200 -21.64 12.53 -12.15
CA CYS A 200 -20.90 12.90 -10.94
C CYS A 200 -21.26 14.32 -10.44
N ASP A 201 -21.61 15.25 -11.34
CA ASP A 201 -22.09 16.60 -11.00
C ASP A 201 -23.37 16.64 -10.15
N GLY A 202 -24.15 15.54 -10.13
CA GLY A 202 -25.38 15.44 -9.34
C GLY A 202 -25.16 15.00 -7.89
N LEU A 203 -23.95 14.56 -7.52
CA LEU A 203 -23.65 14.02 -6.19
C LEU A 203 -23.77 15.08 -5.08
N PRO A 204 -24.08 14.68 -3.83
CA PRO A 204 -24.66 15.58 -2.82
C PRO A 204 -23.73 16.68 -2.30
N TYR A 205 -22.40 16.54 -2.41
CA TYR A 205 -21.45 17.50 -1.86
C TYR A 205 -20.08 17.48 -2.59
N PRO A 206 -19.28 18.58 -2.50
CA PRO A 206 -17.98 18.75 -3.15
C PRO A 206 -17.05 17.53 -3.13
N ASN A 207 -16.88 16.87 -1.98
CA ASN A 207 -15.97 15.72 -1.84
C ASN A 207 -16.50 14.44 -2.53
N ALA A 208 -17.82 14.24 -2.60
CA ALA A 208 -18.44 13.14 -3.37
C ALA A 208 -18.26 13.35 -4.88
N MET A 209 -18.45 14.60 -5.35
CA MET A 209 -18.20 14.97 -6.74
C MET A 209 -16.74 14.72 -7.13
N ARG A 210 -15.77 15.17 -6.31
CA ARG A 210 -14.34 14.97 -6.55
C ARG A 210 -13.96 13.49 -6.64
N GLY A 211 -14.41 12.64 -5.70
CA GLY A 211 -14.17 11.19 -5.76
C GLY A 211 -14.66 10.58 -7.07
N CYS A 212 -15.91 10.83 -7.44
CA CYS A 212 -16.51 10.32 -8.69
C CYS A 212 -15.79 10.82 -9.94
N TRP A 213 -15.39 12.09 -9.99
CA TRP A 213 -14.55 12.60 -11.08
C TRP A 213 -13.18 11.91 -11.11
N GLN A 214 -12.52 11.71 -9.97
CA GLN A 214 -11.17 11.11 -9.91
C GLN A 214 -11.18 9.66 -10.44
N GLY A 215 -12.08 8.81 -9.96
CA GLY A 215 -12.21 7.42 -10.44
C GLY A 215 -12.62 7.35 -11.91
N ALA A 216 -13.59 8.19 -12.33
CA ALA A 216 -13.99 8.26 -13.74
C ALA A 216 -12.84 8.72 -14.67
N PHE A 217 -12.01 9.67 -14.23
CA PHE A 217 -10.85 10.11 -15.00
C PHE A 217 -9.73 9.07 -15.01
N MET A 218 -9.49 8.38 -13.90
CA MET A 218 -8.56 7.25 -13.84
C MET A 218 -8.94 6.16 -14.82
N GLU A 219 -10.19 5.71 -14.79
CA GLU A 219 -10.65 4.63 -15.67
C GLU A 219 -10.66 5.04 -17.15
N ASN A 220 -11.00 6.30 -17.43
CA ASN A 220 -10.89 6.84 -18.79
C ASN A 220 -9.43 6.94 -19.28
N ILE A 221 -8.43 7.02 -18.39
CA ILE A 221 -7.01 6.91 -18.73
C ILE A 221 -6.59 5.45 -18.91
N ASN A 222 -7.06 4.54 -18.05
CA ASN A 222 -6.85 3.08 -18.20
C ASN A 222 -7.30 2.62 -19.60
N ALA A 223 -8.53 2.98 -19.99
CA ALA A 223 -9.07 2.74 -21.32
C ALA A 223 -8.20 3.33 -22.45
N ALA A 224 -7.64 4.54 -22.26
CA ALA A 224 -6.81 5.19 -23.27
C ALA A 224 -5.41 4.56 -23.43
N ILE A 225 -4.84 4.01 -22.36
CA ILE A 225 -3.57 3.29 -22.45
C ILE A 225 -3.75 1.88 -23.03
N THR A 226 -4.86 1.19 -22.75
CA THR A 226 -5.20 -0.12 -23.36
C THR A 226 -5.76 -0.03 -24.79
N GLY A 227 -6.32 1.12 -25.20
CA GLY A 227 -6.96 1.30 -26.51
C GLY A 227 -8.44 0.91 -26.53
N GLN A 228 -9.09 0.98 -25.37
CA GLN A 228 -10.53 0.80 -25.15
C GLN A 228 -11.26 2.15 -24.97
N ASP A 229 -10.57 3.28 -25.10
CA ASP A 229 -11.19 4.61 -24.98
C ASP A 229 -12.17 4.90 -26.12
N ARG A 230 -13.13 5.77 -25.83
CA ARG A 230 -14.12 6.17 -26.82
C ARG A 230 -13.51 7.12 -27.84
N GLU A 231 -13.74 6.82 -29.13
CA GLU A 231 -13.19 7.57 -30.27
C GLU A 231 -13.33 9.09 -30.09
N SER A 232 -12.25 9.82 -30.37
CA SER A 232 -12.16 11.28 -30.23
C SER A 232 -12.30 11.84 -28.80
N VAL A 233 -12.30 11.02 -27.73
CA VAL A 233 -12.09 11.55 -26.37
C VAL A 233 -10.67 12.10 -26.25
N PHE A 234 -9.65 11.30 -26.55
CA PHE A 234 -8.23 11.68 -26.58
C PHE A 234 -7.80 12.24 -27.94
N SER A 235 -6.52 12.64 -28.11
CA SER A 235 -6.01 13.13 -29.40
C SER A 235 -4.49 13.06 -29.55
N ASP A 236 -4.03 12.41 -30.62
CA ASP A 236 -2.64 12.29 -31.11
C ASP A 236 -1.90 13.62 -31.41
N LYS A 237 -2.52 14.77 -31.09
CA LYS A 237 -2.00 16.12 -31.35
C LYS A 237 -2.08 17.05 -30.15
N ASP A 238 -2.95 16.74 -29.19
CA ASP A 238 -3.14 17.54 -27.98
C ASP A 238 -2.97 16.65 -26.74
N PRO A 239 -1.76 16.58 -26.17
CA PRO A 239 -1.46 15.70 -25.06
C PRO A 239 -2.20 16.05 -23.77
N LEU A 240 -2.89 17.20 -23.67
CA LEU A 240 -3.68 17.57 -22.48
C LEU A 240 -5.18 17.27 -22.61
N ARG A 241 -5.60 16.68 -23.73
CA ARG A 241 -6.98 16.24 -23.97
C ARG A 241 -7.21 14.85 -23.31
N PRO A 242 -8.34 14.60 -22.63
CA PRO A 242 -9.54 15.43 -22.53
C PRO A 242 -9.53 16.45 -21.37
N CYS A 243 -8.56 16.41 -20.45
CA CYS A 243 -8.56 17.25 -19.25
C CYS A 243 -8.71 18.74 -19.55
N ASN A 244 -8.06 19.25 -20.60
CA ASN A 244 -8.17 20.66 -21.01
C ASN A 244 -9.55 21.08 -21.58
N ASN A 245 -10.41 20.14 -22.00
CA ASN A 245 -11.78 20.42 -22.43
C ASN A 245 -12.74 20.65 -21.24
N PHE A 246 -12.40 20.16 -20.04
CA PHE A 246 -13.25 20.30 -18.87
C PHE A 246 -13.08 21.68 -18.20
N PRO A 247 -14.12 22.23 -17.53
CA PRO A 247 -14.00 23.43 -16.72
C PRO A 247 -12.92 23.30 -15.65
N VAL A 248 -12.17 24.38 -15.37
CA VAL A 248 -10.99 24.42 -14.47
C VAL A 248 -11.22 23.66 -13.14
N LYS A 249 -12.40 23.78 -12.54
CA LYS A 249 -12.80 23.10 -11.28
C LYS A 249 -12.68 21.56 -11.32
N LYS A 250 -12.69 20.93 -12.49
CA LYS A 250 -12.62 19.48 -12.71
C LYS A 250 -11.28 19.00 -13.25
N GLN A 251 -10.46 19.91 -13.78
CA GLN A 251 -9.20 19.54 -14.42
C GLN A 251 -8.18 19.00 -13.43
N TRP A 252 -8.29 19.32 -12.13
CA TRP A 252 -7.40 18.80 -11.10
C TRP A 252 -7.47 17.27 -11.02
N GLU A 253 -8.65 16.72 -10.72
CA GLU A 253 -8.88 15.27 -10.62
C GLU A 253 -8.52 14.53 -11.94
N CYS A 254 -8.68 15.20 -13.08
CA CYS A 254 -8.25 14.67 -14.37
C CYS A 254 -6.72 14.62 -14.51
N TYR A 255 -6.04 15.74 -14.24
CA TYR A 255 -4.58 15.82 -14.37
C TYR A 255 -3.81 15.00 -13.31
N GLU A 256 -4.41 14.70 -12.15
CA GLU A 256 -3.84 13.74 -11.19
C GLU A 256 -3.72 12.32 -11.75
N ASN A 257 -4.56 11.95 -12.72
CA ASN A 257 -4.57 10.63 -13.35
C ASN A 257 -3.92 10.62 -14.74
N HIS A 258 -3.70 11.79 -15.35
CA HIS A 258 -3.34 11.94 -16.77
C HIS A 258 -1.91 11.51 -17.14
N SER A 259 -1.05 11.21 -16.16
CA SER A 259 0.39 10.97 -16.38
C SER A 259 0.69 9.72 -17.23
N ALA A 260 -0.07 8.64 -17.07
CA ALA A 260 0.13 7.42 -17.86
C ALA A 260 -0.15 7.65 -19.36
N TYR A 261 -1.17 8.45 -19.70
CA TYR A 261 -1.44 8.87 -21.08
C TYR A 261 -0.31 9.75 -21.63
N LEU A 262 0.24 10.69 -20.84
CA LEU A 262 1.38 11.51 -21.26
C LEU A 262 2.62 10.65 -21.57
N MET A 263 2.94 9.67 -20.73
CA MET A 263 4.06 8.76 -21.00
C MET A 263 3.85 7.95 -22.28
N LYS A 264 2.64 7.43 -22.52
CA LYS A 264 2.27 6.78 -23.80
C LYS A 264 2.36 7.73 -24.99
N PHE A 265 1.98 8.99 -24.83
CA PHE A 265 2.02 10.01 -25.90
C PHE A 265 3.44 10.43 -26.30
N PHE A 266 4.38 10.43 -25.35
CA PHE A 266 5.75 10.90 -25.54
C PHE A 266 6.81 9.77 -25.56
N ASP A 267 6.44 8.54 -25.90
CA ASP A 267 7.35 7.38 -25.96
C ASP A 267 8.18 7.19 -24.65
N ASN A 268 7.54 7.43 -23.51
CA ASN A 268 8.09 7.46 -22.14
C ASN A 268 9.07 8.63 -21.82
N ASP A 269 9.13 9.68 -22.64
CA ASP A 269 9.85 10.91 -22.29
C ASP A 269 9.07 11.72 -21.23
N ILE A 270 9.43 11.51 -19.96
CA ILE A 270 8.86 12.23 -18.81
C ILE A 270 9.17 13.73 -18.83
N VAL A 271 10.26 14.18 -19.48
CA VAL A 271 10.65 15.59 -19.55
C VAL A 271 9.75 16.34 -20.54
N GLN A 272 9.44 15.72 -21.67
CA GLN A 272 8.49 16.24 -22.65
C GLN A 272 7.05 16.15 -22.14
N SER A 273 6.72 15.10 -21.39
CA SER A 273 5.47 14.99 -20.63
C SER A 273 5.29 16.17 -19.66
N ALA A 274 6.29 16.45 -18.80
CA ALA A 274 6.26 17.57 -17.87
C ALA A 274 6.27 18.93 -18.59
N ARG A 275 6.97 19.05 -19.73
CA ARG A 275 6.91 20.25 -20.59
C ARG A 275 5.52 20.46 -21.19
N SER A 276 4.74 19.41 -21.44
CA SER A 276 3.38 19.54 -21.94
C SER A 276 2.44 20.16 -20.90
N CYS A 277 2.59 19.80 -19.61
CA CYS A 277 1.81 20.34 -18.49
C CYS A 277 1.89 21.87 -18.36
N LEU A 278 2.97 22.51 -18.83
CA LEU A 278 3.10 23.98 -18.87
C LEU A 278 2.02 24.68 -19.71
N LYS A 279 1.28 23.95 -20.55
CA LYS A 279 0.13 24.46 -21.33
C LYS A 279 -1.21 24.36 -20.57
N ALA A 280 -1.27 23.65 -19.45
CA ALA A 280 -2.48 23.54 -18.63
C ALA A 280 -2.79 24.88 -17.94
N HIS A 281 -4.02 25.01 -17.41
CA HIS A 281 -4.38 26.21 -16.66
C HIS A 281 -3.50 26.36 -15.40
N LYS A 282 -3.05 27.57 -15.10
CA LYS A 282 -2.08 27.86 -14.01
C LYS A 282 -2.44 27.29 -12.64
N ASP A 283 -3.73 27.14 -12.36
CA ASP A 283 -4.26 26.67 -11.07
C ASP A 283 -4.47 25.14 -11.04
N THR A 284 -4.24 24.42 -12.16
CA THR A 284 -4.42 22.96 -12.31
C THR A 284 -3.21 22.24 -12.92
N MET A 285 -2.30 22.96 -13.58
CA MET A 285 -0.96 22.50 -13.96
C MET A 285 -0.20 21.77 -12.82
N PRO A 286 -0.29 22.19 -11.53
CA PRO A 286 0.41 21.49 -10.45
C PRO A 286 0.00 20.02 -10.27
N ALA A 287 -1.25 19.65 -10.59
CA ALA A 287 -1.70 18.25 -10.59
C ALA A 287 -1.06 17.43 -11.72
N CYS A 288 -0.90 18.03 -12.90
CA CYS A 288 -0.25 17.40 -14.06
C CYS A 288 1.25 17.13 -13.81
N ILE A 289 1.90 17.97 -13.01
CA ILE A 289 3.28 17.72 -12.53
C ILE A 289 3.30 16.70 -11.37
N LEU A 290 2.32 16.75 -10.48
CA LEU A 290 2.20 15.81 -9.35
C LEU A 290 2.05 14.36 -9.83
N SER A 291 1.21 14.11 -10.83
CA SER A 291 0.97 12.78 -11.38
C SER A 291 2.18 12.19 -12.12
N LEU A 292 2.98 13.03 -12.78
CA LEU A 292 4.27 12.62 -13.35
C LEU A 292 5.35 12.40 -12.28
N ALA A 293 5.33 13.16 -11.18
CA ALA A 293 6.30 13.02 -10.10
C ALA A 293 6.18 11.70 -9.32
N GLN A 294 5.01 11.04 -9.34
CA GLN A 294 4.84 9.69 -8.81
C GLN A 294 5.77 8.69 -9.52
N PHE A 295 5.93 8.79 -10.84
CA PHE A 295 6.83 7.92 -11.62
C PHE A 295 8.31 8.11 -11.28
N ALA A 296 8.70 9.29 -10.78
CA ALA A 296 10.06 9.48 -10.23
C ALA A 296 10.30 8.62 -8.98
N THR A 297 9.26 8.18 -8.28
CA THR A 297 9.31 7.36 -7.05
C THR A 297 8.62 6.00 -7.21
N ASN A 298 8.58 5.46 -8.44
CA ASN A 298 8.15 4.09 -8.71
C ASN A 298 9.29 3.31 -9.37
N PRO A 299 9.76 2.16 -8.82
CA PRO A 299 10.92 1.44 -9.35
C PRO A 299 10.81 1.02 -10.83
N GLY A 300 9.70 0.41 -11.24
CA GLY A 300 9.49 -0.01 -12.63
C GLY A 300 9.50 1.17 -13.60
N TRP A 301 8.87 2.30 -13.23
CA TRP A 301 8.95 3.52 -14.04
C TRP A 301 10.35 4.15 -14.04
N GLN A 302 11.14 4.06 -12.95
CA GLN A 302 12.54 4.45 -12.98
C GLN A 302 13.33 3.63 -14.00
N GLU A 303 13.13 2.31 -14.08
CA GLU A 303 13.80 1.48 -15.11
C GLU A 303 13.40 1.88 -16.53
N VAL A 304 12.13 2.16 -16.78
CA VAL A 304 11.64 2.64 -18.09
C VAL A 304 12.25 4.00 -18.46
N ILE A 305 12.23 4.97 -17.53
CA ILE A 305 12.71 6.34 -17.75
C ILE A 305 14.24 6.39 -17.88
N LEU A 306 14.96 5.57 -17.13
CA LEU A 306 16.43 5.60 -17.02
C LEU A 306 17.13 4.47 -17.80
N GLY A 307 16.39 3.68 -18.59
CA GLY A 307 16.77 2.34 -19.10
C GLY A 307 18.00 2.20 -20.01
N LYS A 308 18.85 3.22 -20.10
CA LYS A 308 20.19 3.18 -20.74
C LYS A 308 21.28 3.90 -19.92
N ASN A 309 21.00 4.33 -18.69
CA ASN A 309 21.91 5.14 -17.87
C ASN A 309 22.60 4.32 -16.76
N PRO A 310 23.84 3.84 -16.96
CA PRO A 310 24.50 2.91 -16.04
C PRO A 310 24.89 3.52 -14.68
N GLU A 311 24.87 4.85 -14.54
CA GLU A 311 25.15 5.53 -13.26
C GLU A 311 23.98 5.43 -12.26
N PHE A 312 22.77 5.13 -12.74
CA PHE A 312 21.52 5.19 -11.98
C PHE A 312 20.79 3.83 -11.87
N GLY A 313 21.43 2.73 -12.30
CA GLY A 313 20.89 1.35 -12.23
C GLY A 313 21.41 0.52 -11.04
N GLY A 314 21.93 1.16 -9.98
CA GLY A 314 22.60 0.47 -8.87
C GLY A 314 21.70 0.19 -7.66
N GLN A 315 21.99 -0.86 -6.88
CA GLN A 315 21.33 -1.06 -5.58
C GLN A 315 21.62 0.13 -4.64
N GLY A 316 20.60 0.69 -4.00
CA GLY A 316 20.69 1.93 -3.22
C GLY A 316 20.65 3.24 -4.04
N SER A 317 20.27 3.19 -5.32
CA SER A 317 20.13 4.38 -6.18
C SER A 317 18.72 5.01 -6.16
N PHE A 318 17.67 4.27 -5.80
CA PHE A 318 16.25 4.66 -5.92
C PHE A 318 15.92 6.14 -5.58
N LEU A 319 16.33 6.65 -4.41
CA LEU A 319 16.04 8.04 -4.05
C LEU A 319 16.90 9.06 -4.83
N LYS A 320 18.11 8.68 -5.25
CA LYS A 320 18.98 9.50 -6.12
C LYS A 320 18.43 9.56 -7.54
N ASN A 321 17.85 8.46 -8.03
CA ASN A 321 17.14 8.38 -9.30
C ASN A 321 15.92 9.31 -9.28
N ALA A 322 15.12 9.24 -8.22
CA ALA A 322 13.96 10.10 -8.02
C ALA A 322 14.32 11.60 -8.00
N VAL A 323 15.42 11.97 -7.34
CA VAL A 323 15.99 13.32 -7.38
C VAL A 323 16.53 13.67 -8.77
N HIS A 324 17.22 12.76 -9.46
CA HIS A 324 17.77 12.97 -10.81
C HIS A 324 16.67 13.22 -11.85
N ILE A 325 15.58 12.44 -11.80
CA ILE A 325 14.41 12.58 -12.68
C ILE A 325 13.76 13.95 -12.49
N CYS A 326 13.45 14.35 -11.24
CA CYS A 326 12.90 15.69 -10.99
C CYS A 326 13.86 16.84 -11.38
N ASN A 327 15.17 16.64 -11.32
CA ASN A 327 16.15 17.62 -11.85
C ASN A 327 16.10 17.77 -13.38
N GLN A 328 15.51 16.82 -14.13
CA GLN A 328 15.31 16.96 -15.59
C GLN A 328 14.02 17.69 -15.96
N PHE A 329 13.07 17.87 -15.03
CA PHE A 329 11.80 18.57 -15.31
C PHE A 329 12.05 20.05 -15.70
N PRO A 330 11.13 20.69 -16.45
CA PRO A 330 11.18 22.12 -16.71
C PRO A 330 11.39 22.94 -15.43
N LYS A 331 12.29 23.92 -15.46
CA LYS A 331 12.80 24.64 -14.27
C LYS A 331 11.68 25.24 -13.40
N GLU A 332 10.60 25.68 -14.02
CA GLU A 332 9.40 26.24 -13.42
C GLU A 332 8.59 25.21 -12.60
N THR A 333 8.86 23.92 -12.79
CA THR A 333 8.11 22.78 -12.24
C THR A 333 8.94 21.85 -11.36
N GLN A 334 10.27 21.97 -11.35
CA GLN A 334 11.18 21.12 -10.56
C GLN A 334 10.82 21.10 -9.07
N HIS A 335 10.50 22.27 -8.50
CA HIS A 335 10.04 22.39 -7.11
C HIS A 335 8.82 21.51 -6.82
N GLN A 336 7.77 21.61 -7.63
CA GLN A 336 6.56 20.79 -7.51
C GLN A 336 6.85 19.30 -7.70
N CYS A 337 7.75 18.93 -8.61
CA CYS A 337 8.20 17.54 -8.76
C CYS A 337 8.84 17.02 -7.47
N HIS A 338 9.79 17.74 -6.89
CA HIS A 338 10.46 17.35 -5.65
C HIS A 338 9.49 17.27 -4.46
N MET A 339 8.54 18.21 -4.32
CA MET A 339 7.53 18.16 -3.25
C MET A 339 6.58 16.96 -3.43
N SER A 340 6.15 16.69 -4.67
CA SER A 340 5.22 15.59 -4.97
C SER A 340 5.88 14.22 -4.88
N ALA A 341 7.14 14.09 -5.29
CA ALA A 341 7.93 12.87 -5.13
C ALA A 341 8.15 12.52 -3.65
N MET A 342 8.49 13.52 -2.82
CA MET A 342 8.58 13.35 -1.37
C MET A 342 7.23 12.92 -0.77
N ASN A 343 6.13 13.58 -1.16
CA ASN A 343 4.79 13.21 -0.67
C ASN A 343 4.39 11.78 -1.11
N ASN A 344 4.80 11.35 -2.31
CA ASN A 344 4.53 9.99 -2.77
C ASN A 344 5.30 8.93 -1.98
N ALA A 345 6.53 9.22 -1.54
CA ALA A 345 7.24 8.34 -0.60
C ALA A 345 6.48 8.21 0.74
N LEU A 346 5.85 9.28 1.22
CA LEU A 346 5.00 9.22 2.42
C LEU A 346 3.71 8.40 2.22
N ASN A 347 3.20 8.21 0.99
CA ASN A 347 1.93 7.50 0.75
C ASN A 347 1.93 6.03 1.20
N TYR A 348 3.11 5.43 1.36
CA TYR A 348 3.30 4.05 1.81
C TYR A 348 3.86 3.97 3.25
N ASP A 349 3.69 5.03 4.04
CA ASP A 349 4.23 5.24 5.39
C ASP A 349 5.78 5.15 5.49
N GLN A 350 6.48 5.28 4.35
CA GLN A 350 7.95 5.21 4.26
C GLN A 350 8.61 6.53 4.72
N TYR A 351 8.35 6.95 5.95
CA TYR A 351 8.89 8.20 6.52
C TYR A 351 10.41 8.33 6.36
N GLY A 352 11.16 7.25 6.59
CA GLY A 352 12.61 7.21 6.37
C GLY A 352 13.04 7.46 4.93
N GLN A 353 12.23 7.06 3.93
CA GLN A 353 12.50 7.36 2.52
C GLN A 353 12.19 8.82 2.17
N ALA A 354 11.15 9.41 2.75
CA ALA A 354 10.87 10.85 2.59
C ALA A 354 11.97 11.74 3.21
N VAL A 355 12.44 11.39 4.41
CA VAL A 355 13.62 12.01 5.04
C VAL A 355 14.87 11.83 4.18
N GLY A 356 15.10 10.62 3.65
CA GLY A 356 16.20 10.31 2.75
C GLY A 356 16.15 11.11 1.44
N TYR A 357 14.95 11.27 0.86
CA TYR A 357 14.73 12.07 -0.35
C TYR A 357 15.09 13.54 -0.11
N CYS A 358 14.54 14.16 0.96
CA CYS A 358 14.88 15.53 1.30
C CYS A 358 16.38 15.71 1.60
N SER A 359 17.02 14.72 2.24
CA SER A 359 18.46 14.73 2.54
C SER A 359 19.35 14.68 1.29
N LEU A 360 18.85 14.19 0.15
CA LEU A 360 19.58 14.14 -1.13
C LEU A 360 19.44 15.43 -1.98
N LEU A 361 18.58 16.37 -1.57
CA LEU A 361 18.45 17.67 -2.23
C LEU A 361 19.68 18.56 -1.93
N PRO A 362 20.02 19.54 -2.79
CA PRO A 362 21.22 20.36 -2.60
C PRO A 362 21.21 21.13 -1.28
N GLU A 363 22.31 21.01 -0.52
CA GLU A 363 22.41 21.62 0.82
C GLU A 363 22.29 23.15 0.80
N GLU A 364 21.76 23.70 1.89
CA GLU A 364 21.51 25.14 2.13
C GLU A 364 20.54 25.82 1.13
N ASN A 365 20.08 25.11 0.11
CA ASN A 365 19.07 25.57 -0.84
C ASN A 365 17.68 25.68 -0.19
N GLN A 366 16.86 26.62 -0.66
CA GLN A 366 15.46 26.75 -0.26
C GLN A 366 14.68 25.45 -0.52
N LEU A 367 14.96 24.79 -1.65
CA LEU A 367 14.33 23.53 -2.03
C LEU A 367 14.45 22.42 -0.96
N GLN A 368 15.56 22.34 -0.24
CA GLN A 368 15.73 21.36 0.83
C GLN A 368 14.96 21.75 2.10
N ARG A 369 14.94 23.04 2.47
CA ARG A 369 14.11 23.54 3.57
C ARG A 369 12.62 23.31 3.30
N ASP A 370 12.16 23.64 2.10
CA ASP A 370 10.78 23.43 1.65
C ASP A 370 10.40 21.95 1.71
N CYS A 371 11.32 21.04 1.37
CA CYS A 371 11.08 19.59 1.43
C CYS A 371 10.85 19.12 2.88
N PHE A 372 11.72 19.50 3.82
CA PHE A 372 11.54 19.14 5.23
C PHE A 372 10.33 19.81 5.87
N GLN A 373 9.99 21.05 5.49
CA GLN A 373 8.78 21.72 5.97
C GLN A 373 7.49 21.12 5.37
N ARG A 374 7.52 20.72 4.09
CA ARG A 374 6.40 19.98 3.47
C ARG A 374 6.22 18.59 4.09
N LEU A 375 7.31 17.90 4.44
CA LEU A 375 7.28 16.62 5.16
C LEU A 375 6.48 16.71 6.48
N GLY A 376 6.76 17.74 7.29
CA GLY A 376 5.99 17.99 8.53
C GLY A 376 4.53 18.37 8.27
N ASN A 377 4.28 19.25 7.30
CA ASN A 377 2.92 19.64 6.90
C ASN A 377 2.08 18.44 6.45
N GLU A 378 2.66 17.51 5.68
CA GLU A 378 1.99 16.28 5.23
C GLU A 378 1.68 15.32 6.37
N LEU A 379 2.55 15.17 7.37
CA LEU A 379 2.27 14.35 8.54
C LEU A 379 1.03 14.85 9.31
N ILE A 380 0.90 16.16 9.52
CA ILE A 380 -0.29 16.76 10.15
C ILE A 380 -1.53 16.57 9.26
N TRP A 381 -1.40 16.74 7.94
CA TRP A 381 -2.48 16.48 6.98
C TRP A 381 -2.93 15.00 6.94
N ARG A 382 -2.08 14.08 7.40
CA ARG A 382 -2.39 12.64 7.59
C ARG A 382 -2.97 12.34 8.99
N GLY A 383 -3.31 13.37 9.76
CA GLY A 383 -3.97 13.27 11.06
C GLY A 383 -3.02 13.11 12.26
N LYS A 384 -1.71 13.34 12.08
CA LYS A 384 -0.75 13.33 13.20
C LYS A 384 -0.89 14.57 14.09
N SER A 385 -0.77 14.38 15.40
CA SER A 385 -0.72 15.50 16.34
C SER A 385 0.59 16.30 16.19
N ALA A 386 0.61 17.54 16.68
CA ALA A 386 1.83 18.36 16.68
C ALA A 386 2.97 17.71 17.48
N GLU A 387 2.63 16.96 18.54
CA GLU A 387 3.56 16.16 19.33
C GLU A 387 4.10 14.96 18.54
N GLU A 388 3.24 14.18 17.87
CA GLU A 388 3.68 13.06 17.02
C GLU A 388 4.59 13.54 15.88
N VAL A 389 4.27 14.68 15.26
CA VAL A 389 5.11 15.28 14.22
C VAL A 389 6.43 15.80 14.81
N ALA A 390 6.42 16.41 15.98
CA ALA A 390 7.67 16.81 16.66
C ALA A 390 8.56 15.61 16.97
N GLU A 391 8.00 14.49 17.43
CA GLU A 391 8.74 13.24 17.68
C GLU A 391 9.32 12.64 16.39
N LEU A 392 8.52 12.55 15.32
CA LEU A 392 8.99 12.09 14.01
C LEU A 392 10.09 13.00 13.44
N CYS A 393 9.94 14.32 13.56
CA CYS A 393 10.90 15.30 13.06
C CYS A 393 12.28 15.23 13.74
N ILE A 394 12.43 14.60 14.91
CA ILE A 394 13.75 14.28 15.51
C ILE A 394 14.57 13.37 14.59
N GLY A 395 13.92 12.56 13.74
CA GLY A 395 14.57 11.75 12.70
C GLY A 395 15.09 12.54 11.50
N THR A 396 14.87 13.85 11.41
CA THR A 396 15.46 14.72 10.39
C THR A 396 16.84 15.25 10.84
N PRO A 397 17.74 15.64 9.92
CA PRO A 397 19.03 16.23 10.31
C PRO A 397 18.83 17.50 11.16
N ASP A 398 19.59 17.66 12.26
CA ASP A 398 19.45 18.74 13.27
C ASP A 398 19.08 20.13 12.72
N LYS A 399 19.72 20.53 11.62
CA LYS A 399 19.53 21.83 10.95
C LYS A 399 18.16 22.04 10.30
N TYR A 400 17.36 20.98 10.15
CA TYR A 400 16.04 20.97 9.51
C TYR A 400 14.89 20.50 10.41
N VAL A 401 15.16 20.08 11.66
CA VAL A 401 14.12 19.76 12.65
C VAL A 401 13.15 20.95 12.83
N ALA A 402 13.69 22.18 12.82
CA ALA A 402 12.90 23.41 12.87
C ALA A 402 12.05 23.64 11.62
N ASN A 403 12.51 23.26 10.42
CA ASN A 403 11.69 23.31 9.21
C ASN A 403 10.55 22.28 9.30
N CYS A 404 10.87 21.04 9.67
CA CYS A 404 9.91 19.95 9.83
C CYS A 404 8.82 20.24 10.88
N THR A 405 9.13 21.03 11.91
CA THR A 405 8.15 21.42 12.96
C THR A 405 7.47 22.77 12.72
N THR A 406 7.82 23.53 11.68
CA THR A 406 7.17 24.82 11.36
C THR A 406 6.00 24.62 10.41
N TYR A 407 4.77 24.64 10.94
CA TYR A 407 3.56 24.46 10.14
C TYR A 407 3.32 25.62 9.16
N GLY A 408 2.94 25.29 7.92
CA GLY A 408 2.63 26.27 6.87
C GLY A 408 3.83 26.66 6.00
N GLU A 409 3.85 27.94 5.58
CA GLU A 409 4.77 28.66 4.66
C GLU A 409 5.01 28.04 3.26
N VAL A 410 5.24 26.73 3.14
CA VAL A 410 5.36 26.06 1.85
C VAL A 410 3.98 25.96 1.20
N LYS A 411 3.87 26.43 -0.05
CA LYS A 411 2.62 26.37 -0.82
C LYS A 411 2.21 24.92 -1.08
N VAL A 412 1.25 24.42 -0.30
CA VAL A 412 0.47 23.24 -0.65
C VAL A 412 -0.37 23.59 -1.89
N PHE A 413 -0.08 22.94 -3.01
CA PHE A 413 -0.96 22.98 -4.17
C PHE A 413 -2.11 22.00 -3.92
N ALA A 414 -3.34 22.48 -4.09
CA ALA A 414 -4.58 21.77 -3.77
C ALA A 414 -5.62 22.03 -4.87
N PRO A 415 -6.65 21.17 -5.03
CA PRO A 415 -7.71 21.36 -6.00
C PRO A 415 -8.39 22.74 -5.88
N PRO A 416 -8.79 23.37 -7.01
CA PRO A 416 -9.55 24.62 -6.97
C PRO A 416 -10.81 24.47 -6.10
N LYS A 417 -11.06 25.45 -5.22
CA LYS A 417 -12.25 25.42 -4.35
C LYS A 417 -13.53 25.33 -5.19
N LEU A 418 -14.42 24.42 -4.79
CA LEU A 418 -15.77 24.33 -5.33
C LEU A 418 -16.64 25.46 -4.73
N ALA A 419 -17.90 25.56 -5.16
CA ALA A 419 -18.86 26.32 -4.37
C ALA A 419 -19.22 25.47 -3.15
N ASP A 420 -19.51 26.11 -2.02
CA ASP A 420 -19.93 25.44 -0.78
C ASP A 420 -18.92 24.39 -0.26
N ASP A 421 -17.63 24.61 -0.59
CA ASP A 421 -16.46 23.83 -0.18
C ASP A 421 -16.03 24.22 1.25
N GLU A 422 -17.00 24.16 2.20
CA GLU A 422 -16.81 24.37 3.64
C GLU A 422 -16.18 23.16 4.35
N PHE A 423 -16.10 22.00 3.68
CA PHE A 423 -15.35 20.86 4.18
C PHE A 423 -13.86 21.00 3.86
N ALA A 424 -13.13 21.53 4.84
CA ALA A 424 -11.68 21.41 4.89
C ALA A 424 -11.26 19.93 4.90
N TRP A 425 -10.15 19.61 4.21
CA TRP A 425 -9.51 18.31 4.30
C TRP A 425 -8.76 18.23 5.63
N ILE A 426 -9.48 17.77 6.66
CA ILE A 426 -9.22 17.98 8.10
C ILE A 426 -9.55 19.42 8.54
N ASP A 427 -10.12 19.53 9.76
CA ASP A 427 -10.39 20.75 10.55
C ASP A 427 -9.53 21.94 10.16
N ASP A 428 -10.15 23.10 9.87
CA ASP A 428 -9.45 24.35 9.49
C ASP A 428 -8.41 24.68 10.57
N GLY A 429 -7.16 24.29 10.29
CA GLY A 429 -6.18 23.94 11.31
C GLY A 429 -5.99 25.07 12.31
N LYS A 430 -6.62 24.91 13.50
CA LYS A 430 -7.03 26.01 14.38
C LYS A 430 -6.04 27.15 14.34
N HIS A 431 -6.49 28.30 13.84
CA HIS A 431 -5.74 29.54 13.94
C HIS A 431 -5.33 29.74 15.40
N LEU A 432 -4.06 29.48 15.68
CA LEU A 432 -3.36 30.09 16.80
C LEU A 432 -3.21 31.56 16.41
N ASP A 433 -4.29 32.30 16.61
CA ASP A 433 -4.35 33.76 16.52
C ASP A 433 -3.47 34.36 17.60
N LEU A 434 -2.16 34.24 17.39
CA LEU A 434 -1.17 35.16 17.91
C LEU A 434 -1.35 36.45 17.11
N GLU A 435 -2.34 37.25 17.54
CA GLU A 435 -2.66 38.55 16.96
C GLU A 435 -1.36 39.37 16.81
N SER A 436 -1.18 39.95 15.62
CA SER A 436 0.07 40.62 15.26
C SER A 436 0.18 41.99 15.92
N ASP A 437 0.66 42.02 17.16
CA ASP A 437 1.03 43.26 17.86
C ASP A 437 2.50 43.64 17.54
N GLU A 438 2.76 44.88 17.16
CA GLU A 438 4.03 45.30 16.55
C GLU A 438 5.18 45.45 17.57
N GLY A 439 5.93 44.38 17.89
CA GLY A 439 6.99 44.46 18.91
C GLY A 439 8.15 43.44 18.85
N GLU A 440 9.38 43.97 18.77
CA GLU A 440 10.68 43.34 19.10
C GLU A 440 11.01 41.89 18.64
N LYS A 441 12.02 41.80 17.75
CA LYS A 441 12.79 40.57 17.48
C LYS A 441 13.50 40.04 18.74
N LYS A 442 13.05 38.91 19.31
CA LYS A 442 13.88 38.05 20.21
C LYS A 442 13.59 36.56 19.97
N GLY A 443 14.61 35.79 19.60
CA GLY A 443 14.52 34.33 19.49
C GLY A 443 14.54 33.66 20.87
N ILE A 444 13.83 32.53 21.01
CA ILE A 444 13.62 31.86 22.31
C ILE A 444 14.46 30.58 22.39
N LEU A 445 15.40 30.55 23.34
CA LEU A 445 16.07 29.34 23.81
C LEU A 445 15.35 28.81 25.05
N VAL A 446 14.73 27.63 24.95
CA VAL A 446 14.04 26.99 26.09
C VAL A 446 15.07 26.48 27.09
N SER A 447 14.99 26.94 28.35
CA SER A 447 15.89 26.55 29.44
C SER A 447 15.12 25.89 30.59
N ILE A 448 15.40 24.61 30.85
CA ILE A 448 14.73 23.83 31.90
C ILE A 448 15.31 24.15 33.29
N LYS A 449 14.50 24.71 34.21
CA LYS A 449 14.85 24.80 35.65
C LYS A 449 13.67 24.58 36.61
N LYS A 450 13.69 23.40 37.22
CA LYS A 450 13.32 23.01 38.61
C LYS A 450 12.42 23.94 39.44
N ILE A 451 11.36 23.34 40.01
CA ILE A 451 10.77 23.70 41.32
C ILE A 451 11.05 22.54 42.32
N LEU A 452 11.09 22.83 43.62
CA LEU A 452 11.61 21.95 44.67
C LEU A 452 10.94 22.29 46.03
N LEU A 453 10.73 21.27 46.89
CA LEU A 453 10.61 21.24 48.38
C LEU A 453 9.45 20.29 48.81
N TRP A 454 9.65 19.11 49.46
CA TRP A 454 10.13 18.73 50.83
C TRP A 454 9.04 18.75 51.94
N PRO A 455 9.15 17.98 53.07
CA PRO A 455 10.32 17.21 53.58
C PRO A 455 10.08 15.84 54.32
N PHE A 456 11.21 15.20 54.72
CA PHE A 456 11.45 14.23 55.82
C PHE A 456 10.91 12.77 55.82
N GLY A 457 11.77 11.78 56.17
CA GLY A 457 11.40 10.33 56.19
C GLY A 457 12.39 9.23 56.70
N ILE A 458 13.41 9.51 57.53
CA ILE A 458 14.09 8.56 58.47
C ILE A 458 14.74 7.22 57.95
N PHE A 459 16.09 7.14 57.97
CA PHE A 459 16.98 5.95 58.22
C PHE A 459 16.85 4.68 57.29
N LYS A 460 17.81 3.73 57.13
CA LYS A 460 19.09 3.44 57.81
C LYS A 460 20.16 2.80 56.85
N LYS A 461 21.43 3.05 57.21
CA LYS A 461 22.74 2.77 56.57
C LYS A 461 23.29 1.33 56.63
N SER A 462 23.97 0.90 55.54
CA SER A 462 25.25 0.14 55.49
C SER A 462 25.82 0.23 54.04
N ASP A 463 27.05 0.68 53.72
CA ASP A 463 28.41 0.28 54.18
C ASP A 463 28.73 -1.19 53.82
N ASP A 464 29.84 -1.60 53.18
CA ASP A 464 30.94 -0.97 52.38
C ASP A 464 31.36 -2.06 51.32
N THR A 465 32.54 -2.30 50.71
CA THR A 465 33.96 -1.87 50.90
C THR A 465 34.80 -2.03 49.60
N LYS A 466 35.27 -0.91 49.03
CA LYS A 466 36.58 -0.70 48.32
C LYS A 466 36.99 -1.45 47.03
N SER A 467 37.87 -0.76 46.30
CA SER A 467 38.66 -1.13 45.10
C SER A 467 40.18 -1.18 45.50
N PRO A 468 41.21 -1.31 44.61
CA PRO A 468 41.38 -1.96 43.29
C PRO A 468 42.68 -2.86 43.21
N LEU A 469 43.14 -3.19 41.98
CA LEU A 469 44.53 -3.42 41.50
C LEU A 469 45.12 -4.85 41.28
N THR A 470 45.38 -5.14 39.99
CA THR A 470 46.70 -5.50 39.38
C THR A 470 47.30 -6.91 39.50
N GLN A 471 47.33 -7.61 38.34
CA GLN A 471 48.34 -8.57 37.80
C GLN A 471 48.69 -9.85 38.61
N THR A 472 48.90 -11.01 37.97
CA THR A 472 50.15 -11.40 37.28
C THR A 472 49.90 -12.52 36.25
N GLU A 473 50.80 -12.68 35.28
CA GLU A 473 50.75 -13.65 34.18
C GLU A 473 50.91 -15.12 34.63
N THR A 474 50.41 -16.06 33.81
CA THR A 474 51.09 -17.33 33.50
C THR A 474 50.66 -17.80 32.11
N THR A 475 51.63 -17.97 31.20
CA THR A 475 51.40 -18.40 29.81
C THR A 475 51.22 -19.91 29.68
N VAL A 476 50.22 -20.36 28.93
CA VAL A 476 50.18 -21.69 28.31
C VAL A 476 49.94 -21.51 26.81
N VAL A 477 50.87 -22.00 25.99
CA VAL A 477 50.83 -21.86 24.53
C VAL A 477 50.38 -23.18 23.91
N THR A 478 49.22 -23.18 23.26
CA THR A 478 48.80 -24.20 22.29
C THR A 478 48.06 -23.54 21.14
N ASP A 479 48.74 -23.32 20.03
CA ASP A 479 48.12 -22.92 18.76
C ASP A 479 47.82 -24.17 17.92
N ALA A 480 46.54 -24.37 17.57
CA ALA A 480 46.09 -25.11 16.39
C ALA A 480 44.55 -25.12 16.26
N SER A 481 43.96 -24.08 15.66
CA SER A 481 42.98 -24.21 14.56
C SER A 481 42.08 -22.97 14.41
N LYS A 482 41.86 -22.54 13.16
CA LYS A 482 40.90 -21.50 12.82
C LYS A 482 39.50 -22.12 12.65
N GLN A 483 38.70 -22.14 13.71
CA GLN A 483 37.25 -22.05 13.55
C GLN A 483 36.87 -20.58 13.49
N SER A 484 36.49 -20.10 12.31
CA SER A 484 35.80 -18.81 12.18
C SER A 484 34.37 -18.98 12.70
N PHE A 485 34.14 -18.58 13.94
CA PHE A 485 32.78 -18.40 14.46
C PHE A 485 32.10 -17.29 13.64
N VAL A 486 31.20 -17.68 12.73
CA VAL A 486 30.33 -16.72 12.05
C VAL A 486 29.43 -16.10 13.11
N SER A 487 29.57 -14.80 13.32
CA SER A 487 28.75 -14.06 14.29
C SER A 487 27.36 -13.85 13.70
N THR A 488 26.43 -14.75 14.00
CA THR A 488 25.01 -14.54 13.67
C THR A 488 24.50 -13.34 14.45
N GLN A 489 24.29 -12.21 13.78
CA GLN A 489 23.63 -11.06 14.40
C GLN A 489 22.14 -11.35 14.56
N VAL A 490 21.55 -10.87 15.65
CA VAL A 490 20.14 -11.12 15.95
C VAL A 490 19.41 -9.79 16.12
N ILE A 491 18.38 -9.60 15.29
CA ILE A 491 17.42 -8.51 15.38
C ILE A 491 16.12 -9.09 15.97
N ARG A 492 15.49 -8.37 16.88
CA ARG A 492 14.30 -8.83 17.61
C ARG A 492 13.14 -7.89 17.36
N LEU A 493 11.96 -8.41 17.05
CA LEU A 493 10.75 -7.61 17.08
C LEU A 493 10.26 -7.50 18.53
N GLN A 494 10.23 -6.28 19.06
CA GLN A 494 9.74 -5.96 20.40
C GLN A 494 8.91 -4.67 20.31
N ASN A 495 7.70 -4.65 20.89
CA ASN A 495 6.79 -3.50 20.86
C ASN A 495 6.55 -2.90 19.45
N LYS A 496 6.42 -3.75 18.42
CA LYS A 496 6.28 -3.36 17.00
C LYS A 496 7.46 -2.55 16.43
N GLN A 497 8.67 -2.77 16.97
CA GLN A 497 9.91 -2.17 16.49
C GLN A 497 11.03 -3.22 16.41
N PHE A 498 12.01 -2.98 15.54
CA PHE A 498 13.22 -3.80 15.44
C PHE A 498 14.27 -3.36 16.46
N VAL A 499 14.82 -4.34 17.21
CA VAL A 499 15.79 -4.11 18.30
C VAL A 499 16.97 -5.08 18.15
N PRO A 500 18.19 -4.60 17.81
CA PRO A 500 18.47 -3.26 17.27
C PRO A 500 17.84 -3.08 15.88
N ASN A 501 17.51 -1.84 15.51
CA ASN A 501 17.06 -1.49 14.17
C ASN A 501 18.24 -1.30 13.18
N GLU A 502 19.44 -0.98 13.66
CA GLU A 502 20.67 -0.89 12.87
C GLU A 502 21.68 -1.98 13.28
N VAL A 503 22.27 -2.68 12.30
CA VAL A 503 23.43 -3.56 12.51
C VAL A 503 24.53 -3.34 11.46
N THR A 504 25.78 -3.59 11.84
CA THR A 504 26.91 -3.73 10.91
C THR A 504 27.37 -5.19 10.90
N ILE A 505 27.61 -5.73 9.71
CA ILE A 505 28.16 -7.08 9.46
C ILE A 505 29.20 -7.05 8.34
N ASN A 506 29.95 -8.15 8.18
CA ASN A 506 30.87 -8.37 7.07
C ASN A 506 30.16 -9.11 5.90
N VAL A 507 30.65 -8.96 4.67
CA VAL A 507 30.17 -9.75 3.51
C VAL A 507 30.26 -11.26 3.80
N GLY A 508 29.13 -11.96 3.64
CA GLY A 508 28.98 -13.40 3.90
C GLY A 508 28.40 -13.76 5.27
N GLU A 509 28.17 -12.79 6.15
CA GLU A 509 27.53 -13.03 7.45
C GLU A 509 26.00 -13.10 7.34
N THR A 510 25.37 -13.68 8.37
CA THR A 510 23.93 -13.92 8.45
C THR A 510 23.31 -13.11 9.58
N VAL A 511 22.21 -12.43 9.28
CA VAL A 511 21.33 -11.81 10.28
C VAL A 511 20.11 -12.70 10.48
N THR A 512 19.64 -12.80 11.73
CA THR A 512 18.41 -13.52 12.11
C THR A 512 17.44 -12.56 12.77
N TRP A 513 16.22 -12.45 12.23
CA TRP A 513 15.11 -11.73 12.83
C TRP A 513 14.27 -12.70 13.66
N VAL A 514 13.90 -12.33 14.89
CA VAL A 514 13.14 -13.17 15.83
C VAL A 514 11.91 -12.42 16.33
N ASN A 515 10.76 -13.10 16.35
CA ASN A 515 9.56 -12.57 16.99
C ASN A 515 9.60 -12.82 18.50
N ASP A 516 9.88 -11.77 19.29
CA ASP A 516 9.75 -11.78 20.76
C ASP A 516 8.41 -11.14 21.22
N GLY A 517 7.55 -10.72 20.29
CA GLY A 517 6.26 -10.06 20.55
C GLY A 517 5.05 -11.00 20.46
N GLU A 518 3.86 -10.42 20.67
CA GLU A 518 2.57 -11.13 20.59
C GLU A 518 1.91 -11.03 19.20
N ASP A 519 2.17 -9.94 18.46
CA ASP A 519 1.75 -9.76 17.07
C ASP A 519 2.55 -10.62 16.08
N PHE A 520 2.08 -10.74 14.84
CA PHE A 520 2.88 -11.28 13.73
C PHE A 520 3.73 -10.16 13.12
N PHE A 521 4.87 -10.51 12.50
CA PHE A 521 5.66 -9.58 11.68
C PHE A 521 6.29 -10.27 10.47
N TRP A 522 6.60 -9.54 9.42
CA TRP A 522 7.20 -10.05 8.19
C TRP A 522 8.40 -9.16 7.81
N PRO A 523 9.63 -9.54 8.20
CA PRO A 523 10.82 -8.78 7.82
C PRO A 523 11.08 -8.95 6.32
N ALA A 524 11.05 -7.84 5.58
CA ALA A 524 11.29 -7.80 4.15
C ALA A 524 12.15 -6.61 3.75
N SER A 525 13.00 -6.81 2.74
CA SER A 525 13.75 -5.74 2.09
C SER A 525 12.83 -4.60 1.66
N ASP A 526 13.33 -3.37 1.68
CA ASP A 526 12.72 -2.28 0.93
C ASP A 526 12.69 -2.57 -0.59
N VAL A 527 11.91 -1.85 -1.40
CA VAL A 527 10.88 -0.87 -0.99
C VAL A 527 9.55 -1.59 -0.73
N HIS A 528 8.76 -1.13 0.23
CA HIS A 528 7.41 -1.66 0.42
C HIS A 528 6.51 -1.26 -0.78
N PRO A 529 5.67 -2.16 -1.35
CA PRO A 529 5.49 -3.57 -1.02
C PRO A 529 6.28 -4.54 -1.93
N THR A 530 7.10 -4.04 -2.86
CA THR A 530 7.73 -4.85 -3.95
C THR A 530 9.00 -5.59 -3.53
N HIS A 531 9.65 -5.16 -2.45
CA HIS A 531 10.89 -5.71 -1.89
C HIS A 531 12.11 -5.65 -2.85
N GLU A 532 12.11 -4.73 -3.82
CA GLU A 532 13.06 -4.69 -4.95
C GLU A 532 14.52 -4.28 -4.64
N LEU A 533 14.80 -3.65 -3.48
CA LEU A 533 16.17 -3.26 -3.10
C LEU A 533 17.08 -4.50 -2.97
N LEU A 534 16.52 -5.62 -2.48
CA LEU A 534 17.17 -6.92 -2.36
C LEU A 534 16.10 -8.04 -2.25
N SER A 535 15.37 -8.36 -3.33
CA SER A 535 14.21 -9.30 -3.33
C SER A 535 14.46 -10.75 -2.89
N ALA A 536 15.71 -11.12 -2.58
CA ALA A 536 16.04 -12.38 -1.94
C ALA A 536 15.97 -12.30 -0.40
N PHE A 537 16.11 -11.10 0.17
CA PHE A 537 15.85 -10.79 1.57
C PHE A 537 14.36 -10.48 1.73
N ASP A 538 13.58 -11.54 1.79
CA ASP A 538 12.14 -11.51 2.02
C ASP A 538 11.75 -12.78 2.81
N ALA A 539 11.01 -12.62 3.91
CA ALA A 539 10.45 -13.75 4.65
C ALA A 539 9.26 -14.43 3.93
N LYS A 540 8.64 -13.73 2.97
CA LYS A 540 7.52 -14.15 2.12
C LYS A 540 6.24 -14.56 2.84
N LYS A 541 6.17 -14.34 4.16
CA LYS A 541 4.99 -14.57 5.00
C LYS A 541 5.17 -14.00 6.41
N PRO A 542 4.05 -13.68 7.10
CA PRO A 542 4.03 -13.37 8.52
C PRO A 542 4.64 -14.46 9.43
N LEU A 543 5.60 -14.05 10.25
CA LEU A 543 6.24 -14.83 11.30
C LEU A 543 5.42 -14.70 12.60
N LYS A 544 4.91 -15.83 13.08
CA LYS A 544 4.25 -15.96 14.39
C LYS A 544 5.20 -15.65 15.55
N PRO A 545 4.68 -15.35 16.76
CA PRO A 545 5.47 -15.35 17.99
C PRO A 545 6.40 -16.57 18.14
N GLU A 546 7.58 -16.34 18.73
CA GLU A 546 8.66 -17.32 18.86
C GLU A 546 9.17 -17.94 17.54
N LYS A 547 8.93 -17.30 16.38
CA LYS A 547 9.48 -17.73 15.09
C LYS A 547 10.54 -16.77 14.60
N ALA A 548 11.42 -17.28 13.74
CA ALA A 548 12.57 -16.57 13.25
C ALA A 548 12.76 -16.77 11.74
N TYR A 549 13.40 -15.79 11.12
CA TYR A 549 13.83 -15.78 9.72
C TYR A 549 15.31 -15.38 9.66
N SER A 550 16.07 -15.93 8.72
CA SER A 550 17.51 -15.66 8.60
C SER A 550 17.88 -15.39 7.14
N TYR A 551 18.72 -14.38 6.92
CA TYR A 551 19.23 -14.02 5.60
C TYR A 551 20.73 -13.76 5.62
N THR A 552 21.45 -14.26 4.60
CA THR A 552 22.91 -14.17 4.47
C THR A 552 23.28 -13.14 3.41
N PHE A 553 23.99 -12.09 3.80
CA PHE A 553 24.28 -10.95 2.93
C PHE A 553 25.56 -11.17 2.11
N THR A 554 25.40 -11.51 0.84
CA THR A 554 26.51 -11.83 -0.09
C THR A 554 27.07 -10.62 -0.84
N LYS A 555 26.54 -9.41 -0.60
CA LYS A 555 26.96 -8.15 -1.25
C LYS A 555 27.22 -7.06 -0.20
N PRO A 556 28.32 -6.29 -0.31
CA PRO A 556 28.52 -5.09 0.50
C PRO A 556 27.48 -4.03 0.12
N GLY A 557 27.09 -3.19 1.08
CA GLY A 557 26.02 -2.21 0.87
C GLY A 557 25.36 -1.74 2.17
N SER A 558 24.21 -1.10 2.06
CA SER A 558 23.34 -0.76 3.19
C SER A 558 21.92 -1.13 2.79
N TRP A 559 21.37 -2.13 3.44
CA TRP A 559 20.10 -2.77 3.06
C TRP A 559 19.04 -2.35 4.06
N THR A 560 18.16 -1.43 3.67
CA THR A 560 17.00 -1.05 4.48
C THR A 560 15.88 -2.07 4.33
N PHE A 561 15.11 -2.25 5.40
CA PHE A 561 14.06 -3.26 5.50
C PHE A 561 12.94 -2.77 6.43
N HIS A 562 11.77 -3.35 6.28
CA HIS A 562 10.58 -3.02 7.07
C HIS A 562 9.85 -4.29 7.53
N ASP A 563 8.83 -4.12 8.37
CA ASP A 563 7.80 -5.14 8.60
C ASP A 563 6.68 -4.96 7.56
N HIS A 564 6.46 -5.93 6.68
CA HIS A 564 5.41 -5.86 5.64
C HIS A 564 3.99 -5.77 6.24
N LEU A 565 3.79 -6.16 7.51
CA LEU A 565 2.51 -5.96 8.22
C LEU A 565 2.39 -4.59 8.91
N ASN A 566 3.50 -3.85 9.01
CA ASN A 566 3.57 -2.54 9.66
C ASN A 566 4.76 -1.74 9.11
N PRO A 567 4.66 -1.15 7.90
CA PRO A 567 5.81 -0.58 7.18
C PRO A 567 6.55 0.54 7.92
N ALA A 568 5.94 1.16 8.93
CA ALA A 568 6.58 2.12 9.83
C ALA A 568 7.65 1.51 10.76
N SER A 569 7.62 0.20 11.01
CA SER A 569 8.71 -0.52 11.69
C SER A 569 9.82 -0.79 10.69
N ILE A 570 10.91 -0.01 10.76
CA ILE A 570 12.03 -0.04 9.81
C ILE A 570 13.38 -0.37 10.47
N GLY A 571 14.32 -0.85 9.66
CA GLY A 571 15.72 -1.09 10.07
C GLY A 571 16.70 -1.08 8.89
N VAL A 572 17.99 -1.24 9.20
CA VAL A 572 19.07 -1.26 8.20
C VAL A 572 20.21 -2.23 8.57
N VAL A 573 20.72 -2.92 7.55
CA VAL A 573 21.89 -3.80 7.64
C VAL A 573 23.04 -3.22 6.81
N HIS A 574 24.10 -2.75 7.47
CA HIS A 574 25.32 -2.28 6.82
C HIS A 574 26.31 -3.43 6.61
N VAL A 575 26.64 -3.75 5.37
CA VAL A 575 27.49 -4.88 5.00
C VAL A 575 28.81 -4.36 4.43
N LYS A 576 29.93 -4.76 5.05
CA LYS A 576 31.28 -4.22 4.80
C LYS A 576 32.25 -5.28 4.29
#